data_AF-A0A7S3C845-F1
#
_entry.id   AF-A0A7S3C845-F1
#
_cell.length_a   1.000
_cell.length_b   1.000
_cell.length_c   1.000
_cell.angle_alpha   90.00
_cell.angle_beta   90.00
_cell.angle_gamma   90.00
#
_symmetry.space_group_name_H-M   'P 1'
#
loop_
_entity.id
_entity.type
_entity.pdbx_description
1 polymer ?
#
loop_
_entity_poly.entity_id
_entity_poly.type
_entity_poly.pdbx_seq_one_letter_code
_entity_poly.pdbx_strand_id
1 'polypeptide(L)'
;EACELVCRAEVVQPGLDAGADLGRLLVAWKDANGVEGESSFAFPGVAPRQESVAARVSFPTTGVRVGEPLALALELESRDASLSKVGVALESPGPDQILFSGYRKTEELLGPRDTRRLTWHIVPVVTGTVDLPKIRVQVGKKELVLRERVHVKP
;
A
#
# COMPACT_ATOMS: atom_id res chain seq x y z
N GLU A 1 -45.28 15.88 -2.45
CA GLU A 1 -44.93 16.56 -3.71
C GLU A 1 -43.52 16.15 -4.05
N ALA A 2 -43.31 15.55 -5.23
CA ALA A 2 -42.04 14.94 -5.60
C ALA A 2 -41.15 15.99 -6.27
N CYS A 3 -39.98 16.24 -5.69
CA CYS A 3 -38.92 17.04 -6.28
C CYS A 3 -38.08 16.09 -7.15
N GLU A 4 -37.97 16.34 -8.45
CA GLU A 4 -37.15 15.51 -9.34
C GLU A 4 -35.74 16.10 -9.38
N LEU A 5 -34.79 15.37 -8.80
CA LEU A 5 -33.41 15.79 -8.65
C LEU A 5 -32.58 15.03 -9.68
N VAL A 6 -32.15 15.72 -10.74
CA VAL A 6 -31.34 15.15 -11.82
C VAL A 6 -29.88 15.53 -11.58
N CYS A 7 -29.14 14.68 -10.89
CA CYS A 7 -27.71 14.86 -10.68
C CYS A 7 -26.94 14.47 -11.95
N ARG A 8 -26.23 15.43 -12.57
CA ARG A 8 -25.32 15.16 -13.69
C ARG A 8 -23.89 15.51 -13.28
N ALA A 9 -23.09 14.50 -12.99
CA ALA A 9 -21.67 14.70 -12.75
C ALA A 9 -20.92 14.86 -14.09
N GLU A 10 -20.22 15.97 -14.27
CA GLU A 10 -19.35 16.20 -15.42
C GLU A 10 -17.89 16.22 -14.95
N VAL A 11 -17.17 15.13 -15.21
CA VAL A 11 -15.75 15.03 -14.86
C VAL A 11 -14.95 15.69 -15.97
N VAL A 12 -14.55 16.95 -15.76
CA VAL A 12 -13.59 17.65 -16.62
C VAL A 12 -12.20 17.19 -16.19
N GLN A 13 -11.50 16.42 -17.05
CA GLN A 13 -10.20 15.83 -16.73
C GLN A 13 -9.18 16.90 -16.29
N PRO A 14 -8.60 16.79 -15.09
CA PRO A 14 -7.56 17.66 -14.62
C PRO A 14 -6.17 17.04 -14.86
N GLY A 15 -5.21 17.89 -15.21
CA GLY A 15 -3.78 17.54 -15.20
C GLY A 15 -3.31 17.17 -13.79
N LEU A 16 -2.28 16.34 -13.74
CA LEU A 16 -1.68 15.68 -12.56
C LEU A 16 -0.97 16.63 -11.57
N ASP A 17 -1.38 17.89 -11.47
CA ASP A 17 -0.75 18.88 -10.60
C ASP A 17 -1.48 18.99 -9.25
N ALA A 18 -0.70 18.96 -8.17
CA ALA A 18 -1.19 19.12 -6.81
C ALA A 18 -1.89 20.48 -6.66
N GLY A 19 -3.18 20.47 -6.33
CA GLY A 19 -3.99 21.68 -6.16
C GLY A 19 -4.79 22.11 -7.40
N ALA A 20 -4.76 21.33 -8.49
CA ALA A 20 -5.64 21.56 -9.64
C ALA A 20 -7.11 21.21 -9.29
N ASP A 21 -8.05 22.07 -9.72
CA ASP A 21 -9.49 21.85 -9.62
C ASP A 21 -9.84 20.60 -10.45
N LEU A 22 -10.28 19.50 -9.81
CA LEU A 22 -10.39 18.19 -10.49
C LEU A 22 -11.65 18.06 -11.36
N GLY A 23 -12.47 19.11 -11.40
CA GLY A 23 -13.76 19.14 -12.06
C GLY A 23 -14.80 19.82 -11.18
N ARG A 24 -16.03 19.91 -11.69
CA ARG A 24 -17.16 20.52 -10.97
C ARG A 24 -18.33 19.55 -10.92
N LEU A 25 -18.96 19.45 -9.75
CA LEU A 25 -20.26 18.80 -9.65
C LEU A 25 -21.34 19.80 -10.04
N LEU A 26 -22.12 19.47 -11.07
CA LEU A 26 -23.30 20.23 -11.44
C LEU A 26 -24.54 19.49 -10.93
N VAL A 27 -25.34 20.18 -10.12
CA VAL A 27 -26.61 19.68 -9.62
C VAL A 27 -27.71 20.55 -10.23
N ALA A 28 -28.45 19.97 -11.17
CA ALA A 28 -29.66 20.57 -11.69
C ALA A 28 -30.86 20.06 -10.87
N TRP A 29 -31.72 20.97 -10.44
CA TRP A 29 -32.92 20.64 -9.67
C TRP A 29 -34.13 21.38 -10.23
N LYS A 30 -35.30 20.76 -10.09
CA LYS A 30 -36.59 21.35 -10.46
C LYS A 30 -37.55 21.23 -9.29
N ASP A 31 -38.10 22.34 -8.84
CA ASP A 31 -39.07 22.34 -7.75
C ASP A 31 -40.47 21.87 -8.22
N ALA A 32 -41.37 21.68 -7.26
CA ALA A 32 -42.74 21.23 -7.52
C ALA A 32 -43.58 22.26 -8.34
N ASN A 33 -43.13 23.52 -8.41
CA ASN A 33 -43.77 24.58 -9.19
C ASN A 33 -43.16 24.71 -10.60
N GLY A 34 -42.20 23.85 -10.95
CA GLY A 34 -41.54 23.83 -12.24
C GLY A 34 -40.39 24.83 -12.39
N VAL A 35 -39.95 25.47 -11.30
CA VAL A 35 -38.76 26.34 -11.28
C VAL A 35 -37.51 25.47 -11.32
N GLU A 36 -36.62 25.77 -12.26
CA GLU A 36 -35.36 25.05 -12.44
C GLU A 36 -34.20 25.88 -11.91
N GLY A 37 -33.23 25.22 -11.29
CA GLY A 37 -32.02 25.83 -10.76
C GLY A 37 -30.80 24.93 -10.92
N GLU A 38 -29.63 25.55 -10.97
CA GLU A 38 -28.35 24.86 -11.05
C GLU A 38 -27.47 25.23 -9.85
N SER A 39 -26.77 24.26 -9.28
CA SER A 39 -25.76 24.47 -8.25
C SER A 39 -24.46 23.80 -8.67
N SER A 40 -23.36 24.55 -8.60
CA SER A 40 -22.02 24.09 -8.97
C SER A 40 -21.12 24.00 -7.75
N PHE A 41 -20.46 22.86 -7.56
CA PHE A 41 -19.49 22.63 -6.50
C PHE A 41 -18.13 22.31 -7.10
N ALA A 42 -17.08 22.99 -6.67
CA ALA A 42 -15.71 22.65 -7.07
C ALA A 42 -15.27 21.36 -6.36
N PHE A 43 -14.60 20.45 -7.08
CA PHE A 43 -13.95 19.30 -6.49
C PHE A 43 -12.47 19.63 -6.22
N PRO A 44 -12.09 19.91 -4.96
CA PRO A 44 -10.71 20.21 -4.65
C PRO A 44 -9.83 19.01 -4.95
N GLY A 45 -8.73 19.25 -5.67
CA GLY A 45 -7.71 18.24 -5.90
C GLY A 45 -7.08 17.77 -4.60
N VAL A 46 -7.26 16.50 -4.28
CA VAL A 46 -6.48 15.84 -3.23
C VAL A 46 -5.19 15.36 -3.86
N ALA A 47 -4.08 16.03 -3.55
CA ALA A 47 -2.77 15.52 -3.93
C ALA A 47 -2.59 14.14 -3.27
N PRO A 48 -2.24 13.08 -4.04
CA PRO A 48 -1.97 11.79 -3.44
C PRO A 48 -0.82 11.96 -2.45
N ARG A 49 -1.03 11.54 -1.20
CA ARG A 49 -0.03 11.64 -0.16
C ARG A 49 1.12 10.69 -0.52
N GLN A 50 2.18 11.24 -1.12
CA GLN A 50 3.36 10.44 -1.45
C GLN A 50 3.98 9.97 -0.13
N GLU A 51 4.11 8.65 0.02
CA GLU A 51 4.79 8.09 1.19
C GLU A 51 6.29 8.36 1.09
N SER A 52 6.89 8.70 2.23
CA SER A 52 8.31 9.02 2.37
C SER A 52 9.23 7.83 2.08
N VAL A 53 8.73 6.63 2.33
CA VAL A 53 9.43 5.38 2.07
C VAL A 53 8.48 4.45 1.35
N ALA A 54 8.93 3.88 0.24
CA ALA A 54 8.24 2.77 -0.41
C ALA A 54 8.88 1.44 0.03
N ALA A 55 8.04 0.44 0.26
CA ALA A 55 8.47 -0.89 0.66
C ALA A 55 7.94 -1.92 -0.35
N ARG A 56 8.81 -2.79 -0.87
CA ARG A 56 8.46 -3.85 -1.81
C ARG A 56 9.01 -5.17 -1.33
N VAL A 57 8.19 -6.21 -1.40
CA VAL A 57 8.59 -7.56 -1.00
C VAL A 57 8.66 -8.43 -2.24
N SER A 58 9.73 -9.21 -2.34
CA SER A 58 9.97 -10.14 -3.43
C SER A 58 10.33 -11.51 -2.86
N PHE A 59 9.74 -12.54 -3.46
CA PHE A 59 9.94 -13.93 -3.09
C PHE A 59 9.64 -14.83 -4.31
N PRO A 60 10.31 -15.99 -4.41
CA PRO A 60 9.92 -17.04 -5.34
C PRO A 60 8.45 -17.46 -5.15
N THR A 61 7.64 -17.30 -6.19
CA THR A 61 6.23 -17.74 -6.21
C THR A 61 6.07 -19.16 -6.77
N THR A 62 7.10 -19.70 -7.42
CA THR A 62 7.09 -21.02 -8.06
C THR A 62 8.26 -21.87 -7.57
N GLY A 63 8.07 -23.18 -7.52
CA GLY A 63 9.14 -24.12 -7.20
C GLY A 63 9.51 -24.18 -5.73
N VAL A 64 8.72 -23.58 -4.84
CA VAL A 64 8.91 -23.68 -3.39
C VAL A 64 8.52 -25.07 -2.93
N ARG A 65 9.47 -25.79 -2.31
CA ARG A 65 9.27 -27.13 -1.75
C ARG A 65 9.41 -27.10 -0.24
N VAL A 66 8.75 -28.05 0.43
CA VAL A 66 8.91 -28.23 1.87
C VAL A 66 10.38 -28.54 2.20
N GLY A 67 10.90 -27.91 3.25
CA GLY A 67 12.26 -28.11 3.71
C GLY A 67 13.33 -27.33 2.93
N GLU A 68 12.97 -26.67 1.82
CA GLU A 68 13.91 -25.86 1.05
C GLU A 68 13.93 -24.39 1.51
N PRO A 69 15.10 -23.77 1.73
CA PRO A 69 15.19 -22.36 2.08
C PRO A 69 14.75 -21.47 0.92
N LEU A 70 13.82 -20.58 1.22
CA LEU A 70 13.25 -19.54 0.40
C LEU A 70 13.80 -18.18 0.83
N ALA A 71 14.32 -17.39 -0.11
CA ALA A 71 14.75 -16.02 0.15
C ALA A 71 13.56 -15.05 0.06
N LEU A 72 13.28 -14.37 1.17
CA LEU A 72 12.32 -13.27 1.27
C LEU A 72 13.09 -11.96 1.30
N ALA A 73 12.97 -11.15 0.25
CA ALA A 73 13.69 -9.88 0.14
C ALA A 73 12.73 -8.68 0.25
N LEU A 74 13.03 -7.77 1.16
CA LEU A 74 12.39 -6.47 1.32
C LEU A 74 13.31 -5.40 0.74
N GLU A 75 12.79 -4.63 -0.20
CA GLU A 75 13.40 -3.44 -0.76
C GLU A 75 12.72 -2.21 -0.17
N LEU A 76 13.52 -1.35 0.46
CA LEU A 76 13.11 -0.08 1.04
C LEU A 76 13.71 1.05 0.21
N GLU A 77 12.85 1.89 -0.36
CA GLU A 77 13.24 3.02 -1.19
C GLU A 77 12.85 4.32 -0.45
N SER A 78 13.83 5.12 -0.08
CA SER A 78 13.61 6.46 0.47
C SER A 78 13.27 7.44 -0.65
N ARG A 79 12.17 8.16 -0.50
CA ARG A 79 11.75 9.23 -1.41
C ARG A 79 11.97 10.61 -0.81
N ASP A 80 12.38 10.65 0.46
CA ASP A 80 12.66 11.87 1.19
C ASP A 80 14.01 12.48 0.79
N ALA A 81 14.12 13.78 0.99
CA ALA A 81 15.36 14.53 0.85
C ALA A 81 16.25 14.48 2.12
N SER A 82 15.77 13.82 3.18
CA SER A 82 16.42 13.72 4.48
C SER A 82 16.63 12.28 4.91
N LEU A 83 17.52 12.09 5.89
CA LEU A 83 17.74 10.79 6.53
C LEU A 83 16.46 10.29 7.21
N SER A 84 16.04 9.07 6.90
CA SER A 84 14.86 8.43 7.48
C SER A 84 15.26 7.22 8.33
N LYS A 85 14.80 7.19 9.58
CA LYS A 85 14.92 6.00 10.44
C LYS A 85 13.73 5.07 10.19
N VAL A 86 14.01 3.84 9.80
CA VAL A 86 13.01 2.83 9.43
C VAL A 86 13.15 1.62 10.34
N GLY A 87 12.13 1.34 11.14
CA GLY A 87 12.03 0.10 11.90
C GLY A 87 11.44 -1.00 11.03
N VAL A 88 12.06 -2.17 10.98
CA VAL A 88 11.54 -3.33 10.25
C VAL A 88 11.36 -4.46 11.24
N ALA A 89 10.16 -5.03 11.28
CA ALA A 89 9.83 -6.16 12.13
C ALA A 89 9.16 -7.28 11.33
N LEU A 90 9.59 -8.50 11.56
CA LEU A 90 9.04 -9.72 10.99
C LEU A 90 8.21 -10.46 12.05
N GLU A 91 6.94 -10.65 11.77
CA GLU A 91 6.00 -11.40 12.61
C GLU A 91 5.74 -12.77 11.99
N SER A 92 6.00 -13.84 12.75
CA SER A 92 5.71 -15.20 12.30
C SER A 92 4.19 -15.40 12.17
N PRO A 93 3.69 -16.07 11.11
CA PRO A 93 2.27 -16.33 10.93
C PRO A 93 1.73 -17.41 11.89
N GLY A 94 2.64 -18.21 12.46
CA GLY A 94 2.38 -19.21 13.49
C GLY A 94 3.67 -19.90 13.94
N PRO A 95 3.62 -20.74 14.98
CA PRO A 95 4.80 -21.45 15.49
C PRO A 95 5.29 -22.58 14.57
N ASP A 96 4.46 -23.12 13.68
CA ASP A 96 4.72 -24.45 13.09
C ASP A 96 4.69 -24.53 11.54
N GLN A 97 4.66 -23.40 10.82
CA GLN A 97 4.57 -23.42 9.35
C GLN A 97 5.88 -23.07 8.64
N ILE A 98 6.72 -22.27 9.29
CA ILE A 98 7.95 -21.73 8.71
C ILE A 98 9.04 -21.71 9.78
N LEU A 99 10.21 -22.29 9.47
CA LEU A 99 11.44 -22.03 10.21
C LEU A 99 12.09 -20.78 9.67
N PHE A 100 12.63 -19.97 10.57
CA PHE A 100 13.20 -18.67 10.26
C PHE A 100 14.62 -18.57 10.83
N SER A 101 15.57 -18.08 10.04
CA SER A 101 16.91 -17.72 10.51
C SER A 101 17.18 -16.23 10.28
N GLY A 102 17.72 -15.55 11.30
CA GLY A 102 18.13 -14.14 11.24
C GLY A 102 17.48 -13.24 12.28
N TYR A 103 17.56 -11.93 12.05
CA TYR A 103 17.00 -10.92 12.94
C TYR A 103 15.53 -10.67 12.60
N ARG A 104 14.66 -10.85 13.61
CA ARG A 104 13.22 -10.57 13.49
C ARG A 104 12.89 -9.09 13.57
N LYS A 105 13.80 -8.26 14.09
CA LYS A 105 13.67 -6.82 14.17
C LYS A 105 15.01 -6.18 13.82
N THR A 106 14.99 -5.18 12.94
CA THR A 106 16.14 -4.35 12.62
C THR A 106 15.70 -2.90 12.52
N GLU A 107 16.63 -1.98 12.72
CA GLU A 107 16.44 -0.56 12.44
C GLU A 107 17.43 -0.17 11.36
N GLU A 108 16.92 0.37 10.26
CA GLU A 108 17.72 0.85 9.14
C GLU A 108 17.68 2.37 9.08
N LEU A 109 18.82 2.96 8.72
CA LEU A 109 18.92 4.37 8.37
C LEU A 109 18.99 4.47 6.85
N LEU A 110 17.98 5.07 6.25
CA LEU A 110 17.91 5.31 4.82
C LEU A 110 18.34 6.75 4.52
N GLY A 111 19.35 6.89 3.66
CA GLY A 111 19.76 8.18 3.14
C GLY A 111 18.69 8.83 2.23
N PRO A 112 18.89 10.09 1.84
CA PRO A 112 18.08 10.73 0.81
C PRO A 112 18.17 9.94 -0.51
N ARG A 113 17.02 9.56 -1.08
CA ARG A 113 16.94 8.77 -2.33
C ARG A 113 17.67 7.42 -2.29
N ASP A 114 17.97 6.91 -1.10
CA ASP A 114 18.67 5.65 -0.92
C ASP A 114 17.73 4.45 -1.08
N THR A 115 18.30 3.32 -1.51
CA THR A 115 17.60 2.04 -1.59
C THR A 115 18.33 0.99 -0.78
N ARG A 116 17.61 0.37 0.16
CA ARG A 116 18.15 -0.68 1.02
C ARG A 116 17.44 -1.99 0.76
N ARG A 117 18.22 -3.07 0.70
CA ARG A 117 17.68 -4.43 0.58
C ARG A 117 17.99 -5.23 1.84
N LEU A 118 16.94 -5.80 2.43
CA LEU A 118 17.00 -6.76 3.53
C LEU A 118 16.56 -8.11 3.00
N THR A 119 17.28 -9.18 3.35
CA THR A 119 16.96 -10.54 2.90
C THR A 119 16.92 -11.48 4.08
N TRP A 120 15.84 -12.24 4.19
CA TRP A 120 15.68 -13.33 5.14
C TRP A 120 15.60 -14.66 4.41
N HIS A 121 16.09 -15.71 5.07
CA HIS A 121 15.90 -17.08 4.60
C HIS A 121 14.86 -17.75 5.50
N ILE A 122 13.81 -18.25 4.87
CA ILE A 122 12.71 -18.93 5.53
C ILE A 122 12.54 -20.32 4.94
N VAL A 123 12.21 -21.32 5.76
CA VAL A 123 12.05 -22.71 5.33
C VAL A 123 10.62 -23.13 5.66
N PRO A 124 9.74 -23.37 4.67
CA PRO A 124 8.42 -23.89 4.92
C PRO A 124 8.52 -25.35 5.40
N VAL A 125 7.78 -25.71 6.43
CA VAL A 125 7.76 -27.07 7.00
C VAL A 125 6.45 -27.83 6.71
N VAL A 126 5.50 -27.16 6.07
CA VAL A 126 4.21 -27.74 5.67
C VAL A 126 3.95 -27.54 4.18
N THR A 127 3.22 -28.47 3.57
CA THR A 127 2.77 -28.38 2.16
C THR A 127 1.50 -27.54 2.04
N GLY A 128 1.21 -27.07 0.83
CA GLY A 128 0.00 -26.30 0.52
C GLY A 128 0.21 -24.79 0.56
N THR A 129 -0.85 -24.04 0.81
CA THR A 129 -0.76 -22.58 0.88
C THR A 129 -0.27 -22.17 2.26
N VAL A 130 0.91 -21.55 2.32
CA VAL A 130 1.57 -21.12 3.55
C VAL A 130 1.56 -19.59 3.61
N ASP A 131 1.15 -19.05 4.76
CA ASP A 131 1.26 -17.63 5.04
C ASP A 131 2.75 -17.28 5.23
N LEU A 132 3.24 -16.27 4.51
CA LEU A 132 4.59 -15.75 4.74
C LEU A 132 4.61 -14.88 6.00
N PRO A 133 5.79 -14.72 6.64
CA PRO A 133 5.91 -13.84 7.79
C PRO A 133 5.50 -12.42 7.42
N LYS A 134 4.67 -11.83 8.27
CA LYS A 134 4.15 -10.48 8.08
C LYS A 134 5.28 -9.49 8.34
N ILE A 135 5.56 -8.64 7.35
CA ILE A 135 6.60 -7.61 7.45
C ILE A 135 5.92 -6.31 7.85
N ARG A 136 6.35 -5.74 8.98
CA ARG A 136 5.98 -4.40 9.44
C ARG A 136 7.13 -3.45 9.20
N VAL A 137 6.88 -2.37 8.48
CA VAL A 137 7.82 -1.29 8.23
C VAL A 137 7.29 -0.04 8.92
N GLN A 138 8.02 0.46 9.90
CA GLN A 138 7.66 1.63 10.69
C GLN A 138 8.54 2.82 10.29
N VAL A 139 7.91 3.93 9.90
CA VAL A 139 8.60 5.18 9.53
C VAL A 139 7.99 6.31 10.35
N GLY A 140 8.70 6.72 11.41
CA GLY A 140 8.17 7.65 12.41
C GLY A 140 6.88 7.13 13.05
N LYS A 141 5.76 7.83 12.83
CA LYS A 141 4.42 7.45 13.33
C LYS A 141 3.61 6.59 12.36
N LYS A 142 4.12 6.34 11.14
CA LYS A 142 3.43 5.55 10.13
C LYS A 142 3.90 4.10 10.19
N GLU A 143 2.97 3.20 9.89
CA GLU A 143 3.23 1.76 9.79
C GLU A 143 2.71 1.24 8.46
N LEU A 144 3.56 0.52 7.74
CA LEU A 144 3.23 -0.24 6.55
C LEU A 144 3.28 -1.72 6.90
N VAL A 145 2.29 -2.46 6.45
CA VAL A 145 2.13 -3.88 6.76
C VAL A 145 2.00 -4.66 5.47
N LEU A 146 2.95 -5.54 5.22
CA LEU A 146 3.00 -6.39 4.04
C LEU A 146 2.66 -7.82 4.45
N ARG A 147 1.70 -8.42 3.75
CA ARG A 147 1.19 -9.77 4.00
C ARG A 147 1.13 -10.53 2.69
N GLU A 148 1.82 -11.64 2.63
CA GLU A 148 1.97 -12.42 1.41
C GLU A 148 1.75 -13.91 1.70
N ARG A 149 1.46 -14.67 0.65
CA ARG A 149 1.23 -16.11 0.71
C ARG A 149 2.00 -16.80 -0.39
N VAL A 150 2.45 -18.02 -0.12
CA VAL A 150 3.14 -18.83 -1.12
C VAL A 150 2.56 -20.24 -1.16
N HIS A 151 2.53 -20.83 -2.35
CA HIS A 151 2.12 -22.21 -2.53
C HIS A 151 3.34 -23.13 -2.49
N VAL A 152 3.37 -24.02 -1.51
CA VAL A 152 4.46 -24.95 -1.24
C VAL A 152 4.11 -26.34 -1.73
N LYS A 153 4.98 -26.88 -2.57
CA LYS A 153 4.86 -28.24 -3.12
C LYS A 153 5.46 -29.26 -2.14
N PRO A 154 4.98 -30.52 -2.18
CA PRO A 154 5.62 -31.62 -1.47
C PRO A 154 7.09 -31.79 -1.86
#